data_AF-A0A435ADM9-F1
#
_entry.id   AF-A0A435ADM9-F1
#
_cell.length_a   1.000
_cell.length_b   1.000
_cell.length_c   1.000
_cell.angle_alpha   90.00
_cell.angle_beta   90.00
_cell.angle_gamma   90.00
#
_symmetry.space_group_name_H-M   'P 1'
#
loop_
_entity.id
_entity.type
_entity.pdbx_description
1 polymer ?
#
loop_
_entity_poly.entity_id
_entity_poly.type
_entity_poly.pdbx_seq_one_letter_code
_entity_poly.pdbx_strand_id
1 'polypeptide(L)'
;VVYSAVDPNNPATTSAKVVNDIIRGEIGFDGLLMSDDTSMKALSGDFPTKAAAILAAGCDLVLHCNGVFEEMSGIASRTTALAGKSLERAERALSYIKDRDLANETEIRAEFATYFDAVA
;
A
#
# COMPACT_ATOMS: atom_id res chain seq x y z
N VAL A 1 -12.26 1.68 -5.28
CA VAL A 1 -13.50 1.25 -5.99
C VAL A 1 -14.57 0.94 -4.96
N VAL A 2 -15.82 1.33 -5.21
CA VAL A 2 -16.99 0.97 -4.36
C VAL A 2 -17.70 -0.23 -4.99
N TYR A 3 -17.93 -1.28 -4.19
CA TYR A 3 -18.66 -2.47 -4.62
C TYR A 3 -20.04 -2.45 -3.97
N SER A 4 -21.04 -1.86 -4.64
CA SER A 4 -22.37 -1.59 -4.07
C SER A 4 -23.11 -2.83 -3.55
N ALA A 5 -22.87 -4.00 -4.14
CA ALA A 5 -23.42 -5.28 -3.67
C ALA A 5 -22.80 -5.76 -2.35
N VAL A 6 -21.62 -5.26 -1.98
CA VAL A 6 -20.90 -5.65 -0.77
C VAL A 6 -20.98 -4.56 0.28
N ASP A 7 -20.45 -3.38 -0.03
CA ASP A 7 -20.46 -2.18 0.80
C ASP A 7 -20.70 -0.96 -0.10
N PRO A 8 -21.93 -0.42 -0.13
CA PRO A 8 -22.26 0.74 -0.94
C PRO A 8 -21.73 2.05 -0.38
N ASN A 9 -21.30 2.08 0.88
CA ASN A 9 -20.92 3.30 1.58
C ASN A 9 -19.41 3.55 1.52
N ASN A 10 -18.61 2.49 1.50
CA ASN A 10 -17.16 2.58 1.55
C ASN A 10 -16.48 1.95 0.34
N PRO A 11 -15.45 2.60 -0.22
CA PRO A 11 -14.50 1.93 -1.09
C PRO A 11 -13.88 0.70 -0.41
N ALA A 12 -13.52 -0.31 -1.20
CA ALA A 12 -12.92 -1.56 -0.71
C ALA A 12 -11.76 -1.33 0.29
N THR A 13 -10.89 -0.37 0.00
CA THR A 13 -9.70 -0.04 0.80
C THR A 13 -10.02 0.45 2.22
N THR A 14 -11.21 1.01 2.43
CA THR A 14 -11.68 1.52 3.74
C THR A 14 -12.89 0.75 4.25
N SER A 15 -13.25 -0.38 3.63
CA SER A 15 -14.40 -1.20 4.02
C SER A 15 -13.93 -2.38 4.88
N ALA A 16 -14.25 -2.34 6.17
CA ALA A 16 -13.98 -3.46 7.08
C ALA A 16 -14.68 -4.76 6.64
N LYS A 17 -15.84 -4.65 5.97
CA LYS A 17 -16.56 -5.80 5.42
C LYS A 17 -15.78 -6.45 4.26
N VAL A 18 -15.26 -5.65 3.34
CA VAL A 18 -14.43 -6.19 2.24
C VAL A 18 -13.15 -6.79 2.80
N VAL A 19 -12.48 -6.09 3.71
CA VAL A 19 -11.18 -6.55 4.22
C VAL A 19 -11.32 -7.75 5.14
N ASN A 20 -12.12 -7.67 6.20
CA ASN A 20 -12.19 -8.74 7.20
C ASN A 20 -13.07 -9.90 6.75
N ASP A 21 -14.28 -9.63 6.27
CA ASP A 21 -15.22 -10.71 5.98
C ASP A 21 -14.83 -11.42 4.67
N ILE A 22 -14.44 -10.66 3.64
CA ILE A 22 -14.12 -11.25 2.32
C ILE A 22 -12.65 -11.60 2.18
N ILE A 23 -11.71 -10.66 2.33
CA ILE A 23 -10.29 -10.93 2.08
C ILE A 23 -9.71 -11.86 3.14
N ARG A 24 -9.93 -11.56 4.43
CA ARG A 24 -9.43 -12.40 5.53
C ARG A 24 -10.31 -13.64 5.79
N GLY A 25 -11.63 -13.50 5.66
CA GLY A 25 -12.60 -14.57 5.89
C GLY A 25 -12.74 -15.50 4.69
N GLU A 26 -13.59 -15.14 3.72
CA GLU A 26 -13.97 -16.00 2.58
C GLU A 26 -12.77 -16.43 1.71
N ILE A 27 -11.88 -15.50 1.36
CA ILE A 27 -10.66 -15.78 0.57
C ILE A 27 -9.60 -16.45 1.44
N GLY A 28 -9.60 -16.22 2.75
CA GLY A 28 -8.61 -16.77 3.67
C GLY A 28 -7.20 -16.16 3.49
N PHE A 29 -7.09 -14.97 2.90
CA PHE A 29 -5.78 -14.35 2.68
C PHE A 29 -5.20 -13.84 3.99
N ASP A 30 -4.20 -14.56 4.51
CA ASP A 30 -3.46 -14.15 5.71
C ASP A 30 -2.18 -13.38 5.38
N GLY A 31 -1.82 -13.12 4.11
CA GLY A 31 -0.61 -12.39 3.74
C GLY A 31 -0.61 -10.90 4.15
N LEU A 32 0.50 -10.21 3.88
CA LEU A 32 0.59 -8.76 4.09
C LEU A 32 -0.35 -8.03 3.12
N LEU A 33 -1.28 -7.25 3.65
CA LEU A 33 -2.26 -6.52 2.86
C LEU A 33 -1.93 -5.02 2.89
N MET A 34 -1.73 -4.44 1.71
CA MET A 34 -1.40 -3.04 1.53
C MET A 34 -2.53 -2.34 0.77
N SER A 35 -2.79 -1.08 1.10
CA SER A 35 -3.69 -0.25 0.31
C SER A 35 -3.11 0.04 -1.07
N ASP A 36 -3.98 0.43 -2.01
CA ASP A 36 -3.53 1.18 -3.18
C ASP A 36 -3.11 2.61 -2.79
N ASP A 37 -2.56 3.36 -3.73
CA ASP A 37 -2.07 4.72 -3.52
C ASP A 37 -3.17 5.65 -2.99
N THR A 38 -2.94 6.17 -1.79
CA THR A 38 -3.83 7.11 -1.10
C THR A 38 -3.91 8.48 -1.76
N SER A 39 -2.95 8.81 -2.63
CA SER A 39 -2.94 10.05 -3.41
C SER A 39 -3.97 10.07 -4.54
N MET A 40 -4.55 8.91 -4.86
CA MET A 40 -5.63 8.81 -5.82
C MET A 40 -6.86 9.59 -5.34
N LYS A 41 -7.41 10.44 -6.21
CA LYS A 41 -8.62 11.28 -5.98
C LYS A 41 -9.90 10.49 -5.69
N ALA A 42 -9.82 9.16 -5.61
CA ALA A 42 -10.95 8.27 -5.35
C ALA A 42 -11.39 8.24 -3.88
N LEU A 43 -10.53 8.70 -2.96
CA LEU A 43 -10.85 8.82 -1.53
C LEU A 43 -11.09 10.30 -1.19
N SER A 44 -12.21 10.60 -0.54
CA SER A 44 -12.49 11.92 0.02
C SER A 44 -11.76 12.13 1.37
N GLY A 45 -11.61 13.39 1.80
CA GLY A 45 -10.96 13.74 3.07
C GLY A 45 -9.45 13.97 2.97
N ASP A 46 -8.84 14.28 4.11
CA ASP A 46 -7.40 14.50 4.24
C ASP A 46 -6.62 13.17 4.33
N PHE A 47 -5.32 13.23 4.05
CA PHE A 47 -4.44 12.06 4.09
C PHE A 47 -4.36 11.36 5.46
N PRO A 48 -4.24 12.09 6.59
CA PRO A 48 -4.25 11.47 7.91
C PRO A 48 -5.52 10.64 8.19
N THR A 49 -6.70 11.16 7.85
CA THR A 49 -7.97 10.43 8.07
C THR A 49 -8.08 9.23 7.16
N LYS A 50 -7.63 9.33 5.90
CA LYS A 50 -7.58 8.19 4.98
C LYS A 50 -6.69 7.07 5.52
N ALA A 51 -5.50 7.41 5.98
CA ALA A 51 -4.57 6.43 6.56
C ALA A 51 -5.20 5.70 7.75
N ALA A 52 -5.84 6.45 8.66
CA ALA A 52 -6.54 5.87 9.80
C ALA A 52 -7.70 4.96 9.38
N ALA A 53 -8.50 5.34 8.38
CA ALA A 53 -9.62 4.55 7.88
C ALA A 53 -9.16 3.25 7.19
N ILE A 54 -8.06 3.29 6.45
CA ILE A 54 -7.45 2.13 5.79
C ILE A 54 -6.97 1.11 6.83
N LEU A 55 -6.25 1.59 7.85
CA LEU A 55 -5.79 0.72 8.94
C LEU A 55 -6.97 0.17 9.74
N ALA A 56 -7.97 0.99 10.04
CA ALA A 56 -9.18 0.56 10.74
C ALA A 56 -9.99 -0.47 9.96
N ALA A 57 -9.94 -0.46 8.62
CA ALA A 57 -10.56 -1.50 7.80
C ALA A 57 -9.86 -2.86 7.95
N GLY A 58 -8.58 -2.89 8.32
CA GLY A 58 -7.79 -4.12 8.54
C GLY A 58 -6.66 -4.32 7.52
N CYS A 59 -6.34 -3.30 6.72
CA CYS A 59 -5.10 -3.29 5.94
C CYS A 59 -3.89 -3.17 6.87
N ASP A 60 -2.80 -3.84 6.52
CA ASP A 60 -1.56 -3.82 7.30
C ASP A 60 -0.68 -2.61 6.94
N LEU A 61 -0.75 -2.12 5.69
CA LEU A 61 0.06 -1.02 5.18
C LEU A 61 -0.76 0.02 4.42
N VAL A 62 -0.32 1.27 4.50
CA VAL A 62 -0.83 2.40 3.71
C VAL A 62 0.21 2.77 2.66
N LEU A 63 -0.20 2.83 1.39
CA LEU A 63 0.65 3.22 0.28
C LEU A 63 0.44 4.69 -0.10
N HIS A 64 1.52 5.43 -0.30
CA HIS A 64 1.51 6.82 -0.77
C HIS A 64 2.65 7.00 -1.77
N CYS A 65 2.32 7.27 -3.03
CA CYS A 65 3.29 7.19 -4.14
C CYS A 65 3.82 8.54 -4.63
N ASN A 66 3.18 9.66 -4.28
CA ASN A 66 3.50 10.95 -4.90
C ASN A 66 4.70 11.68 -4.28
N GLY A 67 5.22 11.20 -3.14
CA GLY A 67 6.43 11.72 -2.48
C GLY A 67 6.29 13.11 -1.83
N VAL A 68 5.09 13.65 -1.66
CA VAL A 68 4.88 14.95 -1.01
C VAL A 68 5.11 14.81 0.51
N PHE A 69 6.17 15.43 1.03
CA PHE A 69 6.60 15.25 2.42
C PHE A 69 5.54 15.62 3.46
N GLU A 70 4.80 16.71 3.24
CA GLU A 70 3.75 17.15 4.17
C GLU A 70 2.63 16.10 4.28
N GLU A 71 2.26 15.50 3.16
CA GLU A 71 1.27 14.42 3.11
C GLU A 71 1.79 13.17 3.83
N MET A 72 3.04 12.78 3.57
CA MET A 72 3.70 11.66 4.24
C MET A 72 3.76 11.86 5.77
N SER A 73 4.10 13.07 6.22
CA SER A 73 4.13 13.44 7.64
C SER A 73 2.74 13.30 8.27
N GLY A 74 1.71 13.79 7.57
CA GLY A 74 0.31 13.63 7.98
C GLY A 74 -0.13 12.17 8.09
N ILE A 75 0.20 11.34 7.11
CA ILE A 75 -0.05 9.89 7.14
C ILE A 75 0.66 9.25 8.32
N ALA A 76 1.97 9.49 8.46
CA ALA A 76 2.81 8.93 9.51
C ALA A 76 2.25 9.22 10.91
N SER A 77 1.70 10.41 11.13
CA SER A 77 1.08 10.81 12.41
C SER A 77 -0.12 9.95 12.84
N ARG A 78 -0.74 9.22 11.90
CA ARG A 78 -1.91 8.35 12.14
C ARG A 78 -1.62 6.87 11.93
N THR A 79 -0.39 6.53 11.57
CA THR A 79 0.08 5.15 11.47
C THR A 79 0.82 4.73 12.74
N THR A 80 0.92 3.43 12.96
CA THR A 80 1.73 2.86 14.03
C THR A 80 2.83 1.98 13.41
N ALA A 81 3.91 1.76 14.15
CA ALA A 81 4.84 0.69 13.80
C ALA A 81 4.08 -0.65 13.68
N LEU A 82 4.52 -1.49 12.75
CA LEU A 82 3.96 -2.84 12.58
C LEU A 82 4.13 -3.64 13.88
N ALA A 83 3.08 -4.34 14.29
CA ALA A 83 3.07 -5.14 15.51
C ALA A 83 2.11 -6.32 15.39
N GLY A 84 2.37 -7.40 16.13
CA GLY A 84 1.54 -8.61 16.11
C GLY A 84 1.41 -9.18 14.70
N LYS A 85 0.18 -9.43 14.26
CA LYS A 85 -0.10 -10.06 12.96
C LYS A 85 0.43 -9.26 11.76
N SER A 86 0.37 -7.94 11.79
CA SER A 86 0.86 -7.13 10.67
C SER A 86 2.38 -7.21 10.52
N LEU A 87 3.11 -7.30 11.64
CA LEU A 87 4.55 -7.54 11.63
C LEU A 87 4.90 -8.96 11.15
N GLU A 88 4.25 -9.99 11.69
CA GLU A 88 4.43 -11.38 11.25
C GLU A 88 4.24 -11.53 9.73
N ARG A 89 3.21 -10.86 9.20
CA ARG A 89 2.89 -10.84 7.76
C ARG A 89 3.97 -10.13 6.96
N ALA A 90 4.50 -9.01 7.47
CA ALA A 90 5.56 -8.26 6.82
C ALA A 90 6.87 -9.06 6.77
N GLU A 91 7.27 -9.68 7.89
CA GLU A 91 8.45 -10.53 7.96
C GLU A 91 8.33 -11.73 7.01
N ARG A 92 7.14 -12.36 6.95
CA ARG A 92 6.87 -13.43 5.99
C ARG A 92 6.91 -12.93 4.54
N ALA A 93 6.44 -11.72 4.25
CA ALA A 93 6.56 -11.15 2.92
C ALA A 93 8.03 -10.92 2.53
N LEU A 94 8.83 -10.40 3.46
CA LEU A 94 10.25 -10.14 3.26
C LEU A 94 11.07 -11.43 3.09
N SER A 95 10.67 -12.56 3.69
CA SER A 95 11.39 -13.83 3.54
C SER A 95 11.33 -14.43 2.13
N TYR A 96 10.39 -13.96 1.29
CA TYR A 96 10.33 -14.34 -0.13
C TYR A 96 11.31 -13.56 -1.01
N ILE A 97 11.93 -12.49 -0.49
CA ILE A 97 12.97 -11.74 -1.19
C ILE A 97 14.27 -12.56 -1.10
N LYS A 98 14.53 -13.39 -2.11
CA LYS A 98 15.69 -14.30 -2.15
C LYS A 98 16.97 -13.58 -2.54
N ASP A 99 16.98 -13.04 -3.75
CA ASP A 99 18.14 -12.36 -4.31
C ASP A 99 17.87 -10.85 -4.28
N ARG A 100 18.69 -10.12 -3.53
CA ARG A 100 18.69 -8.66 -3.64
C ARG A 100 19.29 -8.30 -4.98
N ASP A 101 18.67 -7.34 -5.66
CA ASP A 101 19.32 -6.71 -6.80
C ASP A 101 20.57 -5.98 -6.29
N LEU A 102 21.74 -6.49 -6.68
CA LEU A 102 23.04 -5.93 -6.33
C LEU A 102 23.60 -5.08 -7.48
N ALA A 103 22.82 -4.87 -8.54
CA ALA A 103 23.27 -4.08 -9.67
C ALA A 103 23.52 -2.63 -9.24
N ASN A 104 24.55 -2.04 -9.84
CA ASN A 104 24.94 -0.68 -9.54
C ASN A 104 23.94 0.29 -10.19
N GLU A 105 23.20 1.05 -9.37
CA GLU A 105 22.21 2.02 -9.84
C GLU A 105 22.80 2.98 -10.89
N THR A 106 24.05 3.42 -10.71
CA THR A 106 24.70 4.34 -11.66
C THR A 106 24.91 3.69 -13.01
N GLU A 107 25.32 2.42 -13.04
CA GLU A 107 25.54 1.67 -14.27
C GLU A 107 24.23 1.38 -15.00
N ILE A 108 23.19 0.95 -14.29
CA ILE A 108 21.88 0.69 -14.89
C ILE A 108 21.24 1.98 -15.42
N ARG A 109 21.39 3.10 -14.70
CA ARG A 109 20.90 4.41 -15.19
C ARG A 109 21.64 4.85 -16.46
N ALA A 110 22.95 4.61 -16.52
CA ALA A 110 23.74 4.88 -17.72
C ALA A 110 23.28 4.01 -18.90
N GLU A 111 23.10 2.70 -18.69
CA GLU A 111 22.54 1.78 -19.69
C GLU A 111 21.15 2.26 -20.16
N PHE A 112 20.25 2.56 -19.23
CA PHE A 112 18.91 3.06 -19.52
C PHE A 112 18.93 4.31 -20.40
N ALA A 113 19.80 5.28 -20.10
CA ALA A 113 19.94 6.50 -20.89
C ALA A 113 20.31 6.22 -22.36
N THR A 114 21.16 5.22 -22.61
CA THR A 114 21.54 4.86 -24.00
C THR A 114 20.33 4.41 -24.84
N TYR A 115 19.30 3.83 -24.22
CA TYR A 115 18.09 3.44 -24.92
C TYR A 115 17.21 4.61 -25.33
N PHE A 116 17.34 5.78 -24.70
CA PHE A 116 16.59 6.99 -25.08
C PHE A 116 17.37 7.88 -26.05
N ASP A 117 18.69 7.90 -25.94
CA ASP A 117 19.56 8.56 -26.93
C ASP A 117 19.48 7.89 -28.31
N ALA A 118 19.19 6.58 -28.36
CA ALA A 118 18.99 5.85 -29.61
C ALA A 118 17.66 6.18 -30.35
N VAL A 119 16.77 6.96 -29.74
CA VAL A 119 15.42 7.29 -30.27
C VAL A 119 15.24 8.81 -30.48
N ALA A 120 16.25 9.62 -30.14
CA ALA A 120 16.29 11.08 -30.34
C ALA A 120 17.03 11.43 -31.65
#